data_AF-A0A1Z3N4M1-F1
#
_entry.id   AF-A0A1Z3N4M1-F1
#
_cell.length_a   1.000
_cell.length_b   1.000
_cell.length_c   1.000
_cell.angle_alpha   90.00
_cell.angle_beta   90.00
_cell.angle_gamma   90.00
#
_symmetry.space_group_name_H-M   'P 1'
#
loop_
_entity.id
_entity.type
_entity.pdbx_description
1 polymer ?
#
loop_
_entity_poly.entity_id
_entity_poly.type
_entity_poly.pdbx_seq_one_letter_code
_entity_poly.pdbx_strand_id
1 'polypeptide(L)'
;MTTLLNPTIELIEQNPEVKSFIYQQIAEFEHFVTPQTVVAVVARDPRKLALQYETDGREFTREGLKKLYRIAIVLNEGGAKAEAEGVHEDIFEAIRLAKDNLMQKLVAIQDSVVSQQDRIIEINHYLQHPVLH
;
A
#
# COMPACT_ATOMS: atom_id res chain seq x y z
N MET A 1 -22.46 -4.45 20.97
CA MET A 1 -21.33 -3.68 20.41
C MET A 1 -21.77 -3.21 19.03
N THR A 2 -22.22 -1.97 18.91
CA THR A 2 -22.58 -1.36 17.63
C THR A 2 -21.30 -0.96 16.92
N THR A 3 -20.76 -1.86 16.10
CA THR A 3 -19.79 -1.47 15.07
C THR A 3 -20.44 -0.39 14.23
N LEU A 4 -19.89 0.82 14.26
CA LEU A 4 -20.27 1.88 13.31
C LEU A 4 -20.07 1.30 11.91
N LEU A 5 -21.17 0.96 11.24
CA LEU A 5 -21.15 0.46 9.87
C LEU A 5 -20.52 1.55 9.00
N ASN A 6 -19.27 1.34 8.61
CA ASN A 6 -18.66 2.17 7.58
C ASN A 6 -19.28 1.68 6.27
N PRO A 7 -20.06 2.51 5.55
CA PRO A 7 -20.75 2.08 4.32
C PRO A 7 -19.76 1.59 3.24
N THR A 8 -18.49 2.01 3.32
CA THR A 8 -17.44 1.51 2.45
C THR A 8 -17.09 0.05 2.72
N ILE A 9 -17.16 -0.40 3.98
CA ILE A 9 -16.91 -1.81 4.35
C ILE A 9 -18.01 -2.68 3.79
N GLU A 10 -19.28 -2.26 3.94
CA GLU A 10 -20.42 -2.96 3.35
C GLU A 10 -20.27 -3.07 1.82
N LEU A 11 -19.85 -1.98 1.17
CA LEU A 11 -19.62 -1.96 -0.27
C LEU A 11 -18.51 -2.96 -0.68
N ILE A 12 -17.42 -3.06 0.08
CA ILE A 12 -16.34 -4.03 -0.19
C ILE A 12 -16.79 -5.48 0.03
N GLU A 13 -17.57 -5.75 1.07
CA GLU A 13 -17.95 -7.11 1.44
C GLU A 13 -19.12 -7.65 0.61
N GLN A 14 -20.09 -6.79 0.29
CA GLN A 14 -21.38 -7.19 -0.28
C GLN A 14 -21.47 -6.94 -1.78
N ASN A 15 -20.68 -6.03 -2.36
CA ASN A 15 -20.70 -5.81 -3.82
C ASN A 15 -19.74 -6.78 -4.53
N PRO A 16 -20.25 -7.74 -5.34
CA PRO A 16 -19.41 -8.72 -6.01
C PRO A 16 -18.43 -8.09 -7.01
N GLU A 17 -18.79 -6.98 -7.64
CA GLU A 17 -17.95 -6.29 -8.63
C GLU A 17 -16.74 -5.66 -7.95
N VAL A 18 -16.96 -4.92 -6.86
CA VAL A 18 -15.89 -4.33 -6.05
C VAL A 18 -14.97 -5.42 -5.50
N LYS A 19 -15.55 -6.50 -4.99
CA LYS A 19 -14.78 -7.63 -4.45
C LYS A 19 -13.94 -8.33 -5.53
N SER A 20 -14.51 -8.56 -6.71
CA SER A 20 -13.80 -9.17 -7.85
C SER A 20 -12.68 -8.26 -8.34
N PHE A 21 -12.93 -6.96 -8.41
CA PHE A 21 -11.93 -5.97 -8.78
C PHE A 21 -10.77 -5.95 -7.78
N ILE A 22 -11.05 -5.98 -6.46
CA ILE A 22 -10.02 -6.10 -5.42
C ILE A 22 -9.13 -7.32 -5.66
N TYR A 23 -9.72 -8.51 -5.91
CA TYR A 23 -8.92 -9.71 -6.18
C TYR A 23 -8.05 -9.57 -7.43
N GLN A 24 -8.56 -8.97 -8.51
CA GLN A 24 -7.79 -8.70 -9.73
C GLN A 24 -6.60 -7.78 -9.43
N GLN A 25 -6.81 -6.71 -8.67
CA GLN A 25 -5.74 -5.78 -8.30
C GLN A 25 -4.70 -6.42 -7.38
N ILE A 26 -5.11 -7.28 -6.46
CA ILE A 26 -4.19 -7.98 -5.53
C ILE A 26 -3.33 -9.01 -6.26
N ALA A 27 -3.85 -9.67 -7.30
CA ALA A 27 -3.08 -10.63 -8.09
C ALA A 27 -1.82 -10.02 -8.72
N GLU A 28 -1.80 -8.70 -8.97
CA GLU A 28 -0.59 -8.02 -9.46
C GLU A 28 0.58 -8.06 -8.46
N PHE A 29 0.31 -8.29 -7.17
CA PHE A 29 1.35 -8.41 -6.14
C PHE A 29 2.02 -9.79 -6.09
N GLU A 30 1.61 -10.77 -6.90
CA GLU A 30 2.11 -12.16 -6.84
C GLU A 30 3.64 -12.28 -6.81
N HIS A 31 4.35 -11.40 -7.52
CA HIS A 31 5.82 -11.40 -7.56
C HIS A 31 6.50 -10.85 -6.28
N PHE A 32 5.73 -10.22 -5.38
CA PHE A 32 6.20 -9.56 -4.17
C PHE A 32 5.71 -10.24 -2.88
N VAL A 33 4.87 -11.26 -3.00
CA VAL A 33 4.25 -11.95 -1.88
C VAL A 33 4.63 -13.43 -1.87
N THR A 34 4.60 -14.03 -0.70
CA THR A 34 4.72 -15.47 -0.51
C THR A 34 3.35 -16.06 -0.13
N PRO A 35 3.19 -17.39 -0.13
CA PRO A 35 1.99 -18.02 0.39
C PRO A 35 1.69 -17.71 1.87
N GLN A 36 2.66 -17.18 2.62
CA GLN A 36 2.51 -16.78 4.02
C GLN A 36 2.09 -15.32 4.18
N THR A 37 2.15 -14.50 3.11
CA THR A 37 1.75 -13.10 3.17
C THR A 37 0.24 -12.99 3.38
N VAL A 38 -0.16 -12.25 4.41
CA VAL A 38 -1.57 -11.88 4.63
C VAL A 38 -1.83 -10.55 3.93
N VAL A 39 -2.79 -10.55 3.01
CA VAL A 39 -3.26 -9.35 2.33
C VAL A 39 -4.58 -8.88 2.95
N ALA A 40 -4.63 -7.63 3.40
CA ALA A 40 -5.83 -7.01 3.93
C ALA A 40 -6.17 -5.72 3.18
N VAL A 41 -7.45 -5.55 2.85
CA VAL A 41 -7.99 -4.32 2.25
C VAL A 41 -8.85 -3.64 3.29
N VAL A 42 -8.51 -2.40 3.62
CA VAL A 42 -9.07 -1.69 4.76
C VAL A 42 -9.68 -0.37 4.29
N ALA A 43 -10.98 -0.21 4.54
CA ALA A 43 -11.63 1.09 4.40
C ALA A 43 -11.31 1.97 5.62
N ARG A 44 -10.66 3.10 5.37
CA ARG A 44 -10.32 4.11 6.40
C ARG A 44 -11.28 5.29 6.32
N ASP A 45 -11.39 6.03 7.41
CA ASP A 45 -12.20 7.25 7.45
C ASP A 45 -11.45 8.41 6.73
N PRO A 46 -11.99 8.95 5.63
CA PRO A 46 -11.38 10.06 4.90
C PRO A 46 -11.37 11.36 5.70
N ARG A 47 -12.26 11.53 6.70
CA ARG A 47 -12.29 12.73 7.56
C ARG A 47 -11.01 12.88 8.38
N LYS A 48 -10.27 11.78 8.60
CA LYS A 48 -8.96 11.80 9.27
C LYS A 48 -7.87 12.42 8.40
N LEU A 49 -8.11 12.68 7.11
CA LEU A 49 -7.18 13.41 6.24
C LEU A 49 -7.16 14.91 6.51
N ALA A 50 -8.16 15.46 7.21
CA ALA A 50 -8.25 16.89 7.50
C ALA A 50 -6.95 17.43 8.10
N LEU A 51 -6.44 16.80 9.17
CA LEU A 51 -5.20 17.23 9.83
C LEU A 51 -3.98 17.14 8.89
N GLN A 52 -3.93 16.11 8.05
CA GLN A 52 -2.84 15.92 7.10
C GLN A 52 -2.87 17.02 6.02
N TYR A 53 -4.05 17.31 5.46
CA TYR A 53 -4.20 18.37 4.46
C TYR A 53 -3.95 19.76 5.04
N GLU A 54 -4.33 20.03 6.30
CA GLU A 54 -3.95 21.26 7.01
C GLU A 54 -2.42 21.40 7.09
N THR A 55 -1.72 20.31 7.42
CA THR A 55 -0.25 20.31 7.53
C THR A 55 0.42 20.47 6.16
N ASP A 56 -0.14 19.86 5.12
CA ASP A 56 0.37 19.91 3.75
C ASP A 56 -0.02 21.20 3.00
N GLY A 57 -0.74 22.13 3.64
CA GLY A 57 -1.23 23.37 3.03
C GLY A 57 -2.25 23.15 1.90
N ARG A 58 -2.93 22.01 1.90
CA ARG A 58 -3.96 21.67 0.90
C ARG A 58 -5.32 22.17 1.35
N GLU A 59 -6.02 22.83 0.45
CA GLU A 59 -7.41 23.22 0.70
C GLU A 59 -8.32 21.99 0.72
N PHE A 60 -9.23 21.95 1.69
CA PHE A 60 -10.26 20.91 1.77
C PHE A 60 -11.51 21.43 2.45
N THR A 61 -12.62 20.75 2.18
CA THR A 61 -13.87 20.94 2.91
C THR A 61 -14.24 19.65 3.62
N ARG A 62 -14.85 19.76 4.81
CA ARG A 62 -15.32 18.59 5.56
C ARG A 62 -16.36 17.78 4.76
N GLU A 63 -17.13 18.45 3.92
CA GLU A 63 -18.12 17.83 3.04
C GLU A 63 -17.45 17.10 1.87
N GLY A 64 -16.41 17.70 1.26
CA GLY A 64 -15.60 17.04 0.25
C GLY A 64 -14.98 15.75 0.78
N LEU A 65 -14.37 15.79 1.97
CA LEU A 65 -13.77 14.60 2.59
C LEU A 65 -14.77 13.46 2.81
N LYS A 66 -16.04 13.76 3.13
CA LYS A 66 -17.07 12.72 3.33
C LYS A 66 -17.45 11.97 2.05
N LYS A 67 -17.20 12.55 0.88
CA LYS A 67 -17.50 11.95 -0.42
C LYS A 67 -16.37 11.04 -0.92
N LEU A 68 -15.22 11.06 -0.26
CA LEU A 68 -14.05 10.30 -0.68
C LEU A 68 -14.09 8.88 -0.09
N TYR A 69 -13.67 7.91 -0.89
CA TYR A 69 -13.20 6.63 -0.43
C TYR A 69 -11.71 6.73 -0.08
N ARG A 70 -11.33 6.23 1.09
CA ARG A 70 -9.93 6.04 1.49
C ARG A 70 -9.68 4.57 1.73
N ILE A 71 -9.01 3.93 0.77
CA ILE A 71 -8.73 2.50 0.80
C ILE A 71 -7.25 2.29 1.07
N ALA A 72 -6.92 1.40 1.99
CA ALA A 72 -5.56 0.97 2.23
C ALA A 72 -5.42 -0.52 1.89
N ILE A 73 -4.33 -0.87 1.21
CA ILE A 73 -3.91 -2.26 1.02
C ILE A 73 -2.71 -2.50 1.94
N VAL A 74 -2.79 -3.58 2.71
CA VAL A 74 -1.80 -3.95 3.72
C VAL A 74 -1.30 -5.36 3.43
N LEU A 75 0.01 -5.51 3.31
CA LEU A 75 0.71 -6.78 3.24
C LEU A 75 1.43 -7.01 4.56
N ASN A 76 1.27 -8.18 5.15
CA ASN A 76 1.93 -8.56 6.39
C ASN A 76 2.54 -9.95 6.26
N GLU A 77 3.82 -10.07 6.57
CA GLU A 77 4.54 -11.34 6.55
C GLU A 77 5.66 -11.34 7.58
N GLY A 78 5.70 -12.35 8.46
CA GLY A 78 6.81 -12.54 9.40
C GLY A 78 7.10 -11.36 10.33
N GLY A 79 6.11 -10.49 10.57
CA GLY A 79 6.27 -9.25 11.34
C GLY A 79 6.69 -8.03 10.53
N ALA A 80 7.05 -8.20 9.26
CA ALA A 80 7.22 -7.11 8.30
C ALA A 80 5.86 -6.67 7.75
N LYS A 81 5.71 -5.35 7.54
CA LYS A 81 4.46 -4.76 7.06
C LYS A 81 4.76 -3.74 5.97
N ALA A 82 4.08 -3.89 4.84
CA ALA A 82 4.03 -2.87 3.79
C ALA A 82 2.59 -2.41 3.61
N GLU A 83 2.36 -1.11 3.55
CA GLU A 83 1.03 -0.58 3.26
C GLU A 83 1.09 0.71 2.45
N ALA A 84 0.06 0.90 1.64
CA ALA A 84 -0.21 2.16 0.99
C ALA A 84 -1.71 2.41 0.91
N GLU A 85 -2.08 3.65 0.65
CA GLU A 85 -3.47 4.07 0.56
C GLU A 85 -3.72 4.87 -0.72
N GLY A 86 -4.96 4.79 -1.18
CA GLY A 86 -5.52 5.55 -2.28
C GLY A 86 -6.77 6.28 -1.80
N VAL A 87 -6.95 7.51 -2.30
CA VAL A 87 -8.05 8.38 -1.94
C VAL A 87 -8.69 8.90 -3.22
N HIS A 88 -9.98 8.62 -3.42
CA HIS A 88 -10.73 9.08 -4.59
C HIS A 88 -12.23 9.11 -4.32
N GLU A 89 -13.00 9.87 -5.10
CA GLU A 89 -14.48 9.90 -5.03
C GLU A 89 -15.14 8.60 -5.52
N ASP A 90 -14.38 7.81 -6.29
CA ASP A 90 -14.78 6.52 -6.83
C ASP A 90 -13.98 5.40 -6.15
N ILE A 91 -14.67 4.33 -5.74
CA ILE A 91 -14.05 3.24 -4.98
C ILE A 91 -13.06 2.43 -5.82
N PHE A 92 -13.34 2.19 -7.10
CA PHE A 92 -12.45 1.44 -7.99
C PHE A 92 -11.16 2.21 -8.21
N GLU A 93 -11.26 3.51 -8.43
CA GLU A 93 -10.10 4.38 -8.56
C GLU A 93 -9.31 4.49 -7.24
N ALA A 94 -9.99 4.58 -6.10
CA ALA A 94 -9.31 4.57 -4.79
C ALA A 94 -8.54 3.26 -4.56
N ILE A 95 -9.09 2.11 -4.96
CA ILE A 95 -8.40 0.81 -4.90
C ILE A 95 -7.21 0.79 -5.86
N ARG A 96 -7.36 1.28 -7.09
CA ARG A 96 -6.28 1.35 -8.09
C ARG A 96 -5.12 2.20 -7.59
N LEU A 97 -5.40 3.38 -7.06
CA LEU A 97 -4.41 4.27 -6.46
C LEU A 97 -3.71 3.62 -5.26
N ALA A 98 -4.46 2.92 -4.39
CA ALA A 98 -3.86 2.19 -3.27
C ALA A 98 -2.89 1.11 -3.76
N LYS A 99 -3.27 0.39 -4.83
CA LYS A 99 -2.43 -0.64 -5.44
C LYS A 99 -1.18 -0.04 -6.09
N ASP A 100 -1.32 0.98 -6.92
CA ASP A 100 -0.19 1.65 -7.60
C ASP A 100 0.81 2.21 -6.58
N ASN A 101 0.32 2.86 -5.51
CA ASN A 101 1.16 3.39 -4.45
C ASN A 101 1.90 2.28 -3.68
N LEU A 102 1.25 1.14 -3.44
CA LEU A 102 1.89 0.01 -2.78
C LEU A 102 2.94 -0.65 -3.68
N MET A 103 2.63 -0.82 -4.96
CA MET A 103 3.54 -1.38 -5.96
C MET A 103 4.83 -0.56 -6.05
N GLN A 104 4.71 0.78 -6.14
CA GLN A 104 5.87 1.67 -6.14
C GLN A 104 6.75 1.49 -4.89
N LYS A 105 6.13 1.34 -3.70
CA LYS A 105 6.88 1.08 -2.46
C LYS A 105 7.59 -0.27 -2.49
N LEU A 106 6.93 -1.32 -2.99
CA LEU A 106 7.51 -2.66 -3.07
C LEU A 106 8.70 -2.71 -4.04
N VAL A 107 8.58 -2.06 -5.21
CA VAL A 107 9.69 -1.91 -6.16
C VAL A 107 10.85 -1.17 -5.50
N ALA A 108 10.60 -0.05 -4.82
CA ALA A 108 11.65 0.69 -4.13
C ALA A 108 12.35 -0.14 -3.03
N ILE A 109 11.60 -0.99 -2.31
CA ILE A 109 12.17 -1.93 -1.33
C ILE A 109 13.05 -2.97 -2.02
N GLN A 110 12.57 -3.57 -3.12
CA GLN A 110 13.31 -4.56 -3.90
C GLN A 110 14.62 -3.96 -4.44
N ASP A 111 14.55 -2.79 -5.07
CA ASP A 111 15.71 -2.08 -5.63
C ASP A 111 16.75 -1.76 -4.54
N SER A 112 16.30 -1.36 -3.35
CA SER A 112 17.18 -1.10 -2.21
C SER A 112 17.91 -2.36 -1.73
N VAL A 113 17.25 -3.52 -1.73
CA VAL A 113 17.87 -4.79 -1.29
C VAL A 113 18.91 -5.25 -2.31
N VAL A 114 18.58 -5.19 -3.60
CA VAL A 114 19.52 -5.55 -4.68
C VAL A 114 20.77 -4.67 -4.62
N SER A 115 20.61 -3.35 -4.47
CA SER A 115 21.74 -2.41 -4.34
C SER A 115 22.65 -2.69 -3.13
N GLN A 116 22.11 -3.25 -2.04
CA GLN A 116 22.92 -3.62 -0.88
C GLN A 116 23.70 -4.92 -1.13
N GLN A 117 23.09 -5.90 -1.80
CA GLN A 117 23.77 -7.15 -2.16
C GLN A 117 24.92 -6.90 -3.13
N ASP A 118 24.72 -6.07 -4.15
CA ASP A 118 25.77 -5.69 -5.11
C ASP A 118 26.96 -5.04 -4.42
N ARG A 119 26.71 -4.13 -3.47
CA ARG A 119 27.77 -3.51 -2.64
C ARG A 119 28.55 -4.53 -1.81
N ILE A 120 27.88 -5.54 -1.25
CA ILE A 120 28.55 -6.60 -0.48
C ILE A 120 29.44 -7.45 -1.38
N ILE A 121 29.00 -7.76 -2.60
CA ILE A 121 29.78 -8.50 -3.59
C ILE A 121 31.05 -7.72 -3.96
N GLU A 122 30.93 -6.42 -4.23
CA GLU A 122 32.09 -5.55 -4.49
C GLU A 122 33.08 -5.54 -3.32
N ILE A 123 32.62 -5.35 -2.09
CA ILE A 123 33.47 -5.38 -0.90
C ILE A 123 34.20 -6.72 -0.76
N ASN A 124 33.48 -7.84 -0.91
CA ASN A 124 34.08 -9.17 -0.83
C ASN A 124 35.12 -9.40 -1.94
N HIS A 125 34.87 -8.89 -3.15
CA HIS A 125 35.84 -8.93 -4.23
C HIS A 125 37.14 -8.19 -3.87
N TYR A 126 37.05 -7.00 -3.25
CA TYR A 126 38.22 -6.25 -2.76
C TYR A 126 38.91 -6.86 -1.54
N LEU A 127 38.17 -7.52 -0.63
CA LEU A 127 38.75 -8.20 0.53
C LEU A 127 39.49 -9.49 0.13
N GLN A 128 39.04 -10.18 -0.92
CA GLN A 128 39.67 -11.40 -1.43
C GLN A 128 40.87 -11.11 -2.34
N HIS A 129 40.96 -9.91 -2.92
CA HIS A 129 42.12 -9.44 -3.68
C HIS A 129 42.67 -8.20 -3.01
N PRO A 130 43.49 -8.34 -1.95
CA PRO A 130 44.14 -7.19 -1.35
C PRO A 130 44.98 -6.54 -2.44
N VAL A 131 44.64 -5.30 -2.79
CA VAL A 131 45.43 -4.49 -3.71
C VAL A 131 46.81 -4.35 -3.07
N LEU A 132 47.77 -5.13 -3.56
CA LEU A 132 49.17 -5.03 -3.19
C LEU A 132 49.66 -3.67 -3.70
N HIS A 133 49.71 -2.69 -2.81
CA HIS A 133 50.44 -1.43 -3.00
C HIS A 133 51.93 -1.64 -2.70
#